data_AF-A0A5M8PNP0-F1
#
_entry.id   AF-A0A5M8PNP0-F1
#
_cell.length_a   1.000
_cell.length_b   1.000
_cell.length_c   1.000
_cell.angle_alpha   90.00
_cell.angle_beta   90.00
_cell.angle_gamma   90.00
#
_symmetry.space_group_name_H-M   'P 1'
#
loop_
_entity.id
_entity.type
_entity.pdbx_description
1 polymer ?
#
loop_
_entity_poly.entity_id
_entity_poly.type
_entity_poly.pdbx_seq_one_letter_code
_entity_poly.pdbx_strand_id
1 'polypeptide(L)'
;MRHVLHALAAAHPTRLRTGVSCFEKNGLALNFAPTPPTPPQQLNPTCGSSGEVCHIHASDGSMHLTLHPADAALVIERGWGQRHPLSGGGGLARGG
;
A
#
# COMPACT_ATOMS: atom_id res chain seq x y z
N MET A 1 -13.18 -7.85 -0.82
CA MET A 1 -12.09 -6.98 -0.32
C MET A 1 -12.31 -5.49 -0.60
N ARG A 2 -12.83 -5.06 -1.77
CA ARG A 2 -13.18 -3.65 -2.05
C ARG A 2 -13.99 -2.94 -0.95
N HIS A 3 -15.06 -3.57 -0.45
CA HIS A 3 -15.89 -2.99 0.62
C HIS A 3 -15.13 -2.75 1.92
N VAL A 4 -14.10 -3.55 2.21
CA VAL A 4 -13.28 -3.41 3.42
C VAL A 4 -12.44 -2.13 3.36
N LEU A 5 -11.87 -1.79 2.20
CA LEU A 5 -11.08 -0.55 2.04
C LEU A 5 -11.97 0.69 2.20
N HIS A 6 -13.17 0.66 1.63
CA HIS A 6 -14.13 1.75 1.83
C HIS A 6 -14.57 1.86 3.29
N ALA A 7 -14.83 0.75 3.98
CA ALA A 7 -15.19 0.74 5.40
C ALA A 7 -14.04 1.27 6.28
N LEU A 8 -12.79 0.88 6.00
CA LEU A 8 -11.62 1.37 6.73
C LEU A 8 -11.39 2.88 6.54
N ALA A 9 -11.53 3.37 5.30
CA ALA A 9 -11.44 4.80 5.03
C ALA A 9 -12.58 5.58 5.71
N ALA A 10 -13.80 5.04 5.71
CA ALA A 10 -14.95 5.64 6.39
C ALA A 10 -14.82 5.63 7.92
N ALA A 11 -14.20 4.59 8.49
CA ALA A 11 -13.95 4.49 9.94
C ALA A 11 -12.83 5.43 10.41
N HIS A 12 -11.89 5.78 9.53
CA HIS A 12 -10.71 6.60 9.86
C HIS A 12 -10.46 7.73 8.85
N PRO A 13 -11.43 8.65 8.62
CA PRO A 13 -11.37 9.64 7.54
C PRO A 13 -10.24 10.67 7.68
N THR A 14 -9.71 10.86 8.90
CA THR A 14 -8.58 11.75 9.17
C THR A 14 -7.22 11.09 8.95
N ARG A 15 -7.18 9.77 8.78
CA ARG A 15 -5.94 8.99 8.61
C ARG A 15 -5.86 8.24 7.29
N LEU A 16 -7.01 7.88 6.71
CA LEU A 16 -7.10 7.03 5.54
C LEU A 16 -8.06 7.60 4.50
N ARG A 17 -7.75 7.39 3.22
CA ARG A 17 -8.61 7.69 2.08
C ARG A 17 -8.48 6.60 1.03
N THR A 18 -9.53 6.33 0.26
CA THR A 18 -9.43 5.49 -0.94
C THR A 18 -8.94 6.31 -2.14
N GLY A 19 -8.24 5.67 -3.07
CA GLY A 19 -7.79 6.29 -4.32
C GLY A 19 -7.49 5.26 -5.39
N VAL A 20 -6.84 5.70 -6.47
CA VAL A 20 -6.30 4.83 -7.51
C VAL A 20 -4.87 4.48 -7.15
N SER A 21 -4.46 3.22 -7.34
CA SER A 21 -3.08 2.80 -7.07
C SER A 21 -2.10 3.48 -8.02
N CYS A 22 -0.93 3.87 -7.51
CA CYS A 22 0.15 4.39 -8.37
C CYS A 22 0.87 3.26 -9.12
N PHE A 23 0.89 2.05 -8.57
CA PHE A 23 1.56 0.88 -9.13
C PHE A 23 0.73 0.24 -10.23
N GLU A 24 -0.58 0.22 -10.04
CA GLU A 24 -1.54 -0.29 -10.98
C GLU A 24 -2.63 0.75 -11.18
N LYS A 25 -2.51 1.55 -12.25
CA LYS A 25 -3.35 2.72 -12.53
C LYS A 25 -4.87 2.46 -12.64
N ASN A 26 -5.31 1.21 -12.48
CA ASN A 26 -6.70 0.76 -12.48
C ASN A 26 -7.14 0.11 -11.15
N GLY A 27 -6.21 -0.12 -10.21
CA GLY A 27 -6.45 -0.78 -8.93
C GLY A 27 -7.00 0.19 -7.87
N LEU A 28 -7.91 -0.31 -7.01
CA LEU A 28 -8.37 0.44 -5.85
C LEU A 28 -7.27 0.41 -4.77
N ALA A 29 -6.83 1.59 -4.35
CA ALA A 29 -5.84 1.76 -3.30
C ALA A 29 -6.43 2.36 -2.02
N LEU A 30 -5.79 2.03 -0.89
CA LEU A 30 -5.93 2.70 0.38
C LEU A 30 -4.67 3.53 0.63
N ASN A 31 -4.87 4.82 0.87
CA ASN A 31 -3.82 5.82 1.00
C ASN A 31 -3.93 6.51 2.36
N PHE A 32 -2.82 7.04 2.87
CA PHE A 32 -2.88 7.94 4.02
C PHE A 32 -3.64 9.23 3.66
N ALA A 33 -4.45 9.74 4.59
CA ALA A 33 -5.08 11.05 4.44
C ALA A 33 -4.01 12.15 4.56
N PRO A 34 -4.10 13.24 3.78
CA PRO A 34 -3.18 14.37 3.97
C PRO A 34 -3.57 15.09 5.27
N THR A 35 -2.61 15.35 6.14
CA THR A 35 -2.81 16.20 7.32
C THR A 35 -2.31 17.62 7.03
N PRO A 36 -3.18 18.62 6.82
CA PRO A 36 -2.72 20.01 6.82
C PRO A 36 -2.21 20.39 8.23
N PRO A 37 -1.20 21.27 8.37
CA PRO A 37 -0.37 21.94 7.36
C PRO A 37 0.90 21.16 7.00
N THR A 38 1.02 19.89 7.41
CA THR A 38 2.21 19.11 7.10
C THR A 38 2.19 18.82 5.59
N PRO A 39 3.26 19.13 4.84
CA PRO A 39 3.39 18.61 3.48
C PRO A 39 3.19 17.09 3.56
N PRO A 40 2.56 16.44 2.56
CA PRO A 40 2.24 15.01 2.64
C PRO A 40 3.50 14.32 3.12
N GLN A 41 3.48 13.89 4.39
CA GLN A 41 4.64 13.23 4.96
C GLN A 41 4.90 12.10 3.99
N GLN A 42 6.15 11.95 3.58
CA GLN A 42 6.57 10.93 2.63
C GLN A 42 6.53 9.57 3.36
N LEU A 43 5.35 9.22 3.90
CA LEU A 43 5.02 8.07 4.74
C LEU A 43 5.26 6.78 3.96
N ASN A 44 5.16 6.87 2.63
CA ASN A 44 5.63 5.86 1.71
C ASN A 44 6.30 6.52 0.48
N PRO A 45 7.64 6.62 0.42
CA PRO A 45 8.35 7.24 -0.70
C PRO A 45 8.14 6.47 -2.01
N THR A 46 7.73 5.20 -1.93
CA THR A 46 7.55 4.31 -3.08
C THR A 46 6.46 4.77 -4.04
N CYS A 47 5.55 5.64 -3.59
CA CYS A 47 4.39 6.10 -4.35
C CYS A 47 4.28 7.64 -4.36
N GLY A 48 5.42 8.33 -4.14
CA GLY A 48 5.47 9.80 -4.11
C GLY A 48 4.58 10.40 -3.02
N SER A 49 3.65 11.27 -3.42
CA SER A 49 2.74 12.00 -2.51
C SER A 49 1.44 11.25 -2.18
N SER A 50 1.21 10.06 -2.75
CA SER A 50 -0.03 9.31 -2.50
C SER A 50 -0.06 8.68 -1.12
N GLY A 51 1.10 8.27 -0.57
CA GLY A 51 1.17 7.54 0.69
C GLY A 51 0.40 6.22 0.65
N GLU A 52 0.49 5.47 -0.45
CA GLU A 52 -0.25 4.21 -0.63
C GLU A 52 0.15 3.15 0.41
N VAL A 53 -0.85 2.62 1.12
CA VAL A 53 -0.70 1.55 2.11
C VAL A 53 -0.88 0.19 1.45
N CYS A 54 -1.94 0.06 0.64
CA CYS A 54 -2.23 -1.14 -0.12
C CYS A 54 -3.08 -0.88 -1.36
N HIS A 55 -3.08 -1.83 -2.29
CA HIS A 55 -4.06 -1.90 -3.38
C HIS A 55 -4.55 -3.32 -3.61
N ILE A 56 -5.75 -3.45 -4.18
CA ILE A 56 -6.38 -4.73 -4.50
C ILE A 56 -6.48 -4.89 -6.02
N HIS A 57 -6.11 -6.07 -6.50
CA HIS A 57 -6.36 -6.50 -7.86
C HIS A 57 -7.79 -7.01 -7.97
N ALA A 58 -8.59 -6.37 -8.82
CA ALA A 58 -9.98 -6.79 -9.03
C ALA A 58 -10.09 -8.13 -9.79
N SER A 59 -9.03 -8.52 -10.52
CA SER A 59 -8.99 -9.71 -11.37
C SER A 59 -8.94 -11.02 -10.60
N ASP A 60 -8.11 -11.09 -9.57
CA ASP A 60 -7.84 -12.31 -8.80
C ASP A 60 -8.10 -12.15 -7.30
N GLY A 61 -8.49 -10.95 -6.86
CA GLY A 61 -8.74 -10.65 -5.45
C GLY A 61 -7.47 -10.60 -4.60
N SER A 62 -6.28 -10.68 -5.19
CA SER A 62 -5.03 -10.49 -4.46
C SER A 62 -4.83 -9.02 -4.07
N MET A 63 -3.92 -8.76 -3.13
CA MET A 63 -3.58 -7.40 -2.73
C MET A 63 -2.09 -7.25 -2.44
N HIS A 64 -1.56 -6.07 -2.75
CA HIS A 64 -0.20 -5.68 -2.40
C HIS A 64 -0.22 -4.66 -1.26
N LEU A 65 0.72 -4.81 -0.33
CA LEU A 65 0.84 -4.02 0.89
C LEU A 65 2.26 -3.48 1.02
N THR A 66 2.41 -2.26 1.53
CA THR A 66 3.69 -1.80 2.06
C THR A 66 3.69 -1.96 3.58
N LEU A 67 4.63 -2.75 4.11
CA LEU A 67 4.77 -3.04 5.53
C LEU A 67 6.16 -2.66 6.03
N HIS A 68 6.26 -2.36 7.32
CA HIS A 68 7.56 -2.26 7.98
C HIS A 68 8.28 -3.63 7.90
N PRO A 69 9.62 -3.69 7.76
CA PRO A 69 10.33 -4.96 7.57
C PRO A 69 10.06 -6.02 8.64
N ALA A 70 9.85 -5.62 9.90
CA ALA A 70 9.50 -6.54 10.98
C ALA A 70 8.12 -7.19 10.78
N ASP A 71 7.12 -6.42 10.35
CA ASP A 71 5.77 -6.93 10.09
C ASP A 71 5.76 -7.81 8.84
N ALA A 72 6.54 -7.45 7.81
CA ALA A 72 6.70 -8.25 6.62
C ALA A 72 7.34 -9.62 6.93
N ALA A 73 8.33 -9.67 7.83
CA ALA A 73 8.92 -10.94 8.28
C ALA A 73 7.86 -11.83 8.93
N LEU A 74 7.05 -11.29 9.85
CA LEU A 74 5.96 -12.01 10.50
C LEU A 74 4.94 -12.55 9.48
N VAL A 75 4.51 -11.74 8.52
CA VAL A 75 3.54 -12.14 7.48
C VAL A 75 4.06 -13.32 6.65
N ILE A 76 5.35 -13.29 6.29
CA ILE A 76 6.00 -14.35 5.51
C ILE A 76 6.17 -15.62 6.36
N GLU A 77 6.67 -15.50 7.58
CA GLU A 77 6.88 -16.63 8.50
C GLU A 77 5.57 -17.36 8.83
N ARG A 78 4.45 -16.63 8.89
CA ARG A 78 3.12 -17.18 9.14
C ARG A 78 2.46 -17.75 7.88
N GLY A 79 3.07 -17.61 6.71
CA GLY A 79 2.51 -18.08 5.43
C GLY A 79 1.32 -17.28 4.92
N TRP A 80 1.14 -16.03 5.38
CA TRP A 80 0.02 -15.16 4.99
C TRP A 80 0.31 -14.35 3.72
N GLY A 81 1.56 -14.30 3.28
CA GLY A 81 1.94 -13.56 2.09
C GLY A 81 3.38 -13.85 1.66
N GLN A 82 3.77 -13.24 0.54
CA GLN A 82 5.10 -13.34 -0.04
C GLN A 82 5.62 -11.96 -0.45
N ARG A 83 6.93 -11.84 -0.66
CA ARG A 83 7.52 -10.60 -1.19
C ARG A 83 7.29 -10.50 -2.69
N HIS A 84 6.78 -9.36 -3.12
CA HIS A 84 6.68 -9.01 -4.53
C HIS A 84 7.62 -7.84 -4.84
N PRO A 85 8.26 -7.81 -6.02
CA PRO A 85 8.99 -6.63 -6.46
C PRO A 85 8.02 -5.47 -6.62
N LEU A 86 8.49 -4.26 -6.28
CA LEU A 86 7.75 -3.03 -6.55
C LEU A 86 7.59 -2.89 -8.07
N SER A 87 6.38 -2.61 -8.56
CA SER A 87 6.13 -2.56 -10.00
C SER A 87 6.88 -1.37 -10.63
N GLY A 88 7.59 -1.65 -11.72
CA GLY A 88 8.51 -0.72 -12.38
C GLY A 88 9.95 -1.22 -12.32
N GLY A 89 10.47 -1.71 -13.45
CA GLY A 89 11.76 -2.41 -13.55
C GLY A 89 12.91 -1.74 -12.79
N GLY A 90 13.48 -2.50 -11.87
CA GLY A 90 14.67 -2.15 -11.11
C GLY A 90 14.79 -3.10 -9.94
N GLY A 91 15.46 -4.23 -10.14
CA GLY A 91 15.75 -5.16 -9.06
C GLY A 91 16.41 -4.41 -7.91
N LEU A 92 15.86 -4.56 -6.70
CA LEU A 92 16.62 -4.25 -5.50
C LEU A 92 17.81 -5.22 -5.53
N ALA A 93 18.99 -4.69 -5.86
CA ALA A 93 20.22 -5.48 -5.90
C ALA A 93 20.33 -6.24 -4.57
N ARG A 94 20.52 -7.55 -4.65
CA ARG A 94 20.87 -8.38 -3.51
C ARG A 94 22.23 -7.87 -3.02
N GLY A 95 22.23 -7.06 -1.95
CA GLY A 95 23.45 -6.75 -1.22
C GLY A 95 23.97 -8.06 -0.61
N GLY A 96 25.17 -8.45 -1.04
CA GLY A 96 25.95 -9.51 -0.41
C GLY A 96 26.67 -9.04 0.85
#